data_AF-A0A845R5J7-F1
#
_entry.id   AF-A0A845R5J7-F1
#
_cell.length_a   1.000
_cell.length_b   1.000
_cell.length_c   1.000
_cell.angle_alpha   90.00
_cell.angle_beta   90.00
_cell.angle_gamma   90.00
#
_symmetry.space_group_name_H-M   'P 1'
#
loop_
_entity.id
_entity.type
_entity.pdbx_description
1 polymer ?
#
loop_
_entity_poly.entity_id
_entity_poly.type
_entity_poly.pdbx_seq_one_letter_code
_entity_poly.pdbx_strand_id
1 'polypeptide(L)'
;MNPTTDNHYNNCFTLGGKSKRESGAIIKVPMFIDSDGYPAKLWGGKGGTLGRYYALSYERATQIFERYLNGNKRVRGDESLRVSLYLDNAMCGDLHIFVIDFDRFDETSGFFQSAKNLADKVTRSQGGGYHMFYGINKDTAAPFFDSINLLASKAAKSFVCSTGNTTLDGANKVDFFCDARHFIYEWEPWDNSVGLTDKTQQLYTLIKDNFTLTRPIETGWTSMEHRAMGRAPVLFQPKDENALLELMNSAQREIFDDLKTLSPDCTREEWFSIGLNIWHVFGDDLGGDVFRFWSEPGHSYVPQGCAVTWENIIVRGPNTRLNNRGWDAILHENMTSAF
;
A
#
# COMPACT_ATOMS: atom_id res chain seq x y z
N MET A 1 -16.44 13.99 37.01
CA MET A 1 -15.29 13.08 36.86
C MET A 1 -14.58 13.51 35.60
N ASN A 2 -13.32 13.96 35.68
CA ASN A 2 -12.54 14.21 34.48
C ASN A 2 -12.39 12.86 33.75
N PRO A 3 -12.70 12.77 32.45
CA PRO A 3 -12.36 11.58 31.71
C PRO A 3 -10.84 11.44 31.80
N THR A 4 -10.37 10.35 32.39
CA THR A 4 -8.99 9.91 32.22
C THR A 4 -8.80 9.79 30.72
N THR A 5 -8.10 10.75 30.11
CA THR A 5 -7.58 10.63 28.75
C THR A 5 -6.72 9.38 28.76
N ASP A 6 -7.25 8.32 28.15
CA ASP A 6 -6.48 7.11 27.87
C ASP A 6 -5.32 7.56 26.99
N ASN A 7 -4.11 7.56 27.54
CA ASN A 7 -2.90 8.01 26.82
C ASN A 7 -2.04 6.81 26.43
N HIS A 8 -2.68 5.67 26.20
CA HIS A 8 -2.02 4.44 25.80
C HIS A 8 -2.08 4.26 24.27
N TYR A 9 -1.00 3.71 23.72
CA TYR A 9 -0.98 3.28 22.34
C TYR A 9 -1.92 2.10 22.15
N ASN A 10 -2.71 2.14 21.07
CA ASN A 10 -3.53 1.02 20.70
C ASN A 10 -2.69 -0.12 20.07
N ASN A 11 -3.36 -1.17 19.62
CA ASN A 11 -2.73 -2.32 19.00
C ASN A 11 -2.27 -2.00 17.56
N CYS A 12 -1.19 -1.23 17.44
CA CYS A 12 -0.56 -0.82 16.18
C CYS A 12 0.86 -1.36 15.98
N PHE A 13 1.33 -2.24 16.87
CA PHE A 13 2.66 -2.81 16.77
C PHE A 13 2.66 -4.14 16.01
N THR A 14 3.80 -4.44 15.40
CA THR A 14 4.08 -5.69 14.68
C THR A 14 5.56 -6.01 14.82
N LEU A 15 5.96 -7.25 14.54
CA LEU A 15 7.37 -7.49 14.24
C LEU A 15 7.67 -6.98 12.84
N GLY A 16 8.92 -6.59 12.62
CA GLY A 16 9.44 -6.08 11.38
C GLY A 16 10.81 -6.65 11.11
N GLY A 17 11.13 -6.95 9.85
CA GLY A 17 12.46 -7.44 9.52
C GLY A 17 12.81 -7.21 8.06
N LYS A 18 14.05 -7.56 7.71
CA LYS A 18 14.51 -7.50 6.33
C LYS A 18 14.21 -8.80 5.62
N SER A 19 13.84 -8.66 4.35
CA SER A 19 13.82 -9.81 3.45
C SER A 19 14.37 -9.45 2.09
N LYS A 20 14.90 -10.45 1.40
CA LYS A 20 15.31 -10.30 0.01
C LYS A 20 14.12 -10.57 -0.90
N ARG A 21 14.00 -9.74 -1.93
CA ARG A 21 13.24 -10.06 -3.15
C ARG A 21 14.04 -11.05 -3.99
N GLU A 22 13.38 -11.68 -4.94
CA GLU A 22 14.03 -12.55 -5.95
C GLU A 22 15.09 -11.79 -6.75
N SER A 23 14.89 -10.48 -6.96
CA SER A 23 15.88 -9.57 -7.56
C SER A 23 17.12 -9.30 -6.69
N GLY A 24 17.21 -9.90 -5.50
CA GLY A 24 18.28 -9.67 -4.52
C GLY A 24 18.13 -8.39 -3.70
N ALA A 25 17.20 -7.50 -4.06
CA ALA A 25 16.93 -6.27 -3.33
C ALA A 25 16.41 -6.55 -1.92
N ILE A 26 16.98 -5.86 -0.93
CA ILE A 26 16.54 -5.97 0.47
C ILE A 26 15.36 -5.01 0.70
N ILE A 27 14.26 -5.56 1.18
CA ILE A 27 13.08 -4.81 1.62
C ILE A 27 12.84 -4.98 3.11
N LYS A 28 12.21 -3.98 3.72
CA LYS A 28 11.72 -4.01 5.09
C LYS A 28 10.24 -4.42 5.04
N VAL A 29 9.85 -5.42 5.81
CA VAL A 29 8.49 -5.96 5.79
C VAL A 29 7.99 -6.29 7.20
N PRO A 30 6.68 -6.21 7.43
CA PRO A 30 6.08 -6.74 8.64
C PRO A 30 6.27 -8.27 8.69
N MET A 31 6.48 -8.80 9.89
CA MET A 31 6.80 -10.20 10.13
C MET A 31 6.03 -10.75 11.33
N PHE A 32 5.98 -12.08 11.42
CA PHE A 32 5.53 -12.81 12.59
C PHE A 32 6.44 -14.02 12.81
N ILE A 33 6.31 -14.67 13.97
CA ILE A 33 6.95 -15.96 14.22
C ILE A 33 5.93 -17.06 13.91
N ASP A 34 6.26 -17.95 12.98
CA ASP A 34 5.39 -19.05 12.56
C ASP A 34 5.29 -20.17 13.60
N SER A 35 4.51 -21.20 13.28
CA SER A 35 4.30 -22.36 14.17
C SER A 35 5.58 -23.16 14.42
N ASP A 36 6.56 -23.10 13.52
CA ASP A 36 7.83 -23.82 13.61
C ASP A 36 8.90 -23.00 14.36
N GLY A 37 8.56 -21.75 14.71
CA GLY A 37 9.39 -20.84 15.48
C GLY A 37 10.30 -19.96 14.63
N TYR A 38 10.05 -19.81 13.33
CA TYR A 38 10.85 -19.01 12.41
C TYR A 38 10.17 -17.68 12.04
N PRO A 39 10.95 -16.61 11.76
CA PRO A 39 10.41 -15.37 11.22
C PRO A 39 9.84 -15.59 9.81
N ALA A 40 8.58 -15.24 9.64
CA ALA A 40 7.87 -15.30 8.36
C ALA A 40 7.27 -13.94 8.02
N LYS A 41 7.15 -13.66 6.73
CA LYS A 41 6.59 -12.40 6.23
C LYS A 41 5.09 -12.35 6.48
N LEU A 42 4.61 -11.18 6.88
CA LEU A 42 3.18 -10.89 6.88
C LEU A 42 2.74 -10.32 5.54
N TRP A 43 1.57 -10.78 5.08
CA TRP A 43 0.91 -10.33 3.86
C TRP A 43 -0.59 -10.11 4.10
N GLY A 44 -1.21 -9.26 3.29
CA GLY A 44 -2.67 -9.06 3.29
C GLY A 44 -3.24 -8.06 4.31
N GLY A 45 -2.44 -7.54 5.24
CA GLY A 45 -2.88 -6.52 6.21
C GLY A 45 -3.83 -7.04 7.30
N LYS A 46 -4.46 -6.13 8.06
CA LYS A 46 -5.28 -6.45 9.25
C LYS A 46 -6.54 -7.28 8.96
N GLY A 47 -7.05 -7.26 7.73
CA GLY A 47 -8.26 -8.01 7.34
C GLY A 47 -8.04 -9.48 7.00
N GLY A 48 -6.79 -9.95 6.91
CA GLY A 48 -6.46 -11.32 6.53
C GLY A 48 -6.43 -12.30 7.71
N THR A 49 -6.21 -13.59 7.41
CA THR A 49 -6.06 -14.66 8.42
C THR A 49 -4.89 -14.43 9.39
N LEU A 50 -3.87 -13.68 8.96
CA LEU A 50 -2.73 -13.26 9.77
C LEU A 50 -2.88 -11.84 10.34
N GLY A 51 -4.05 -11.22 10.17
CA GLY A 51 -4.33 -9.83 10.55
C GLY A 51 -4.01 -9.49 12.00
N ARG A 52 -4.19 -10.46 12.91
CA ARG A 52 -3.84 -10.33 14.34
C ARG A 52 -2.38 -9.96 14.61
N TYR A 53 -1.47 -10.33 13.72
CA TYR A 53 -0.03 -10.03 13.89
C TYR A 53 0.34 -8.61 13.43
N TYR A 54 -0.55 -7.94 12.68
CA TYR A 54 -0.44 -6.51 12.36
C TYR A 54 -1.00 -5.60 13.46
N ALA A 55 -1.61 -6.18 14.50
CA ALA A 55 -2.32 -5.46 15.56
C ALA A 55 -1.95 -6.02 16.94
N LEU A 56 -0.65 -6.01 17.26
CA LEU A 56 -0.15 -6.38 18.58
C LEU A 56 -0.09 -5.14 19.47
N SER A 57 -0.23 -5.34 20.79
CA SER A 57 0.27 -4.36 21.75
C SER A 57 1.80 -4.35 21.72
N TYR A 58 2.42 -3.27 22.18
CA TYR A 58 3.88 -3.19 22.26
C TYR A 58 4.45 -4.29 23.16
N GLU A 59 3.85 -4.53 24.33
CA GLU A 59 4.29 -5.53 25.29
C GLU A 59 4.23 -6.92 24.67
N ARG A 60 3.17 -7.20 23.90
CA ARG A 60 3.04 -8.48 23.21
C ARG A 60 4.08 -8.65 22.11
N ALA A 61 4.30 -7.61 21.29
CA ALA A 61 5.32 -7.64 20.25
C ALA A 61 6.72 -7.86 20.87
N THR A 62 7.04 -7.13 21.94
CA THR A 62 8.30 -7.26 22.69
C THR A 62 8.45 -8.65 23.29
N GLN A 63 7.42 -9.21 23.91
CA GLN A 63 7.48 -10.58 24.44
C GLN A 63 7.76 -11.62 23.35
N ILE A 64 7.12 -11.51 22.18
CA ILE A 64 7.37 -12.42 21.06
C ILE A 64 8.81 -12.24 20.57
N PHE A 65 9.26 -11.00 20.42
CA PHE A 65 10.61 -10.66 20.00
C PHE A 65 11.68 -11.21 20.96
N GLU A 66 11.55 -10.95 22.25
CA GLU A 66 12.49 -11.43 23.28
C GLU A 66 12.48 -12.95 23.40
N ARG A 67 11.31 -13.60 23.31
CA ARG A 67 11.23 -15.07 23.28
C ARG A 67 11.97 -15.66 22.07
N TYR A 68 11.87 -14.99 20.92
CA TYR A 68 12.59 -15.39 19.72
C TYR A 68 14.10 -15.21 19.89
N LEU A 69 14.54 -14.04 20.37
CA LEU A 69 15.96 -13.73 20.58
C LEU A 69 16.65 -14.68 21.56
N ASN A 70 15.94 -15.08 22.63
CA ASN A 70 16.45 -16.00 23.64
C ASN A 70 16.27 -17.49 23.27
N GLY A 71 15.73 -17.78 22.09
CA GLY A 71 15.50 -19.14 21.60
C GLY A 71 16.66 -19.71 20.77
N ASN A 72 16.59 -21.02 20.51
CA ASN A 72 17.62 -21.74 19.75
C ASN A 72 17.38 -21.74 18.22
N LYS A 73 16.36 -21.02 17.75
CA LYS A 73 15.91 -21.02 16.34
C LYS A 73 16.47 -19.87 15.51
N ARG A 74 17.32 -19.03 16.11
CA ARG A 74 17.90 -17.86 15.47
C ARG A 74 18.84 -18.25 14.34
N VAL A 75 18.67 -17.64 13.18
CA VAL A 75 19.50 -17.82 11.99
C VAL A 75 20.12 -16.50 11.55
N ARG A 76 21.16 -16.60 10.71
CA ARG A 76 21.84 -15.43 10.14
C ARG A 76 20.86 -14.63 9.28
N GLY A 77 20.73 -13.32 9.52
CA GLY A 77 19.75 -12.43 8.89
C GLY A 77 18.70 -11.88 9.86
N ASP A 78 18.45 -12.60 10.96
CA ASP A 78 17.47 -12.20 11.97
C ASP A 78 17.95 -11.07 12.87
N GLU A 79 19.19 -10.61 12.71
CA GLU A 79 19.70 -9.41 13.38
C GLU A 79 18.91 -8.16 12.99
N SER A 80 18.09 -8.24 11.94
CA SER A 80 17.16 -7.21 11.48
C SER A 80 15.76 -7.29 12.08
N LEU A 81 15.40 -8.32 12.85
CA LEU A 81 14.06 -8.42 13.44
C LEU A 81 13.89 -7.36 14.54
N ARG A 82 12.82 -6.58 14.52
CA ARG A 82 12.54 -5.50 15.47
C ARG A 82 11.04 -5.40 15.77
N VAL A 83 10.70 -4.79 16.90
CA VAL A 83 9.33 -4.30 17.14
C VAL A 83 9.17 -2.99 16.39
N SER A 84 8.12 -2.90 15.58
CA SER A 84 7.87 -1.83 14.61
C SER A 84 6.38 -1.48 14.57
N LEU A 85 6.01 -0.45 13.80
CA LEU A 85 4.63 0.04 13.73
C LEU A 85 3.97 -0.27 12.39
N TYR A 86 2.66 -0.49 12.44
CA TYR A 86 1.81 -0.57 11.26
C TYR A 86 0.71 0.49 11.35
N LEU A 87 0.78 1.48 10.46
CA LEU A 87 -0.05 2.68 10.45
C LEU A 87 -1.44 2.40 9.84
N ASP A 88 -2.19 1.48 10.43
CA ASP A 88 -3.59 1.20 10.08
C ASP A 88 -4.43 1.44 11.34
N ASN A 89 -5.07 2.60 11.41
CA ASN A 89 -5.69 3.14 12.62
C ASN A 89 -4.74 3.11 13.83
N ALA A 90 -3.49 3.53 13.66
CA ALA A 90 -2.49 3.60 14.73
C ALA A 90 -2.69 4.87 15.56
N MET A 91 -2.90 4.72 16.87
CA MET A 91 -3.32 5.82 17.75
C MET A 91 -2.67 5.72 19.14
N CYS A 92 -2.60 6.87 19.82
CA CYS A 92 -2.36 6.99 21.26
C CYS A 92 -3.51 7.81 21.85
N GLY A 93 -4.34 7.18 22.69
CA GLY A 93 -5.64 7.75 23.03
C GLY A 93 -6.47 8.06 21.80
N ASP A 94 -6.96 9.30 21.71
CA ASP A 94 -7.80 9.78 20.61
C ASP A 94 -6.99 10.42 19.47
N LEU A 95 -5.65 10.37 19.53
CA LEU A 95 -4.77 10.97 18.52
C LEU A 95 -4.18 9.92 17.59
N HIS A 96 -4.30 10.14 16.29
CA HIS A 96 -3.65 9.33 15.26
C HIS A 96 -2.15 9.64 15.20
N ILE A 97 -1.35 8.59 14.99
CA ILE A 97 0.09 8.71 14.75
C ILE A 97 0.32 9.23 13.33
N PHE A 98 0.85 10.44 13.23
CA PHE A 98 1.42 10.98 12.01
C PHE A 98 2.94 10.83 12.04
N VAL A 99 3.53 10.41 10.92
CA VAL A 99 4.97 10.19 10.78
C VAL A 99 5.51 11.06 9.65
N ILE A 100 6.59 11.78 9.94
CA ILE A 100 7.49 12.33 8.92
C ILE A 100 8.72 11.40 8.86
N ASP A 101 8.91 10.74 7.73
CA ASP A 101 10.11 9.94 7.43
C ASP A 101 11.08 10.76 6.60
N PHE A 102 12.28 11.00 7.13
CA PHE A 102 13.31 11.81 6.49
C PHE A 102 14.28 10.93 5.68
N ASP A 103 14.05 10.88 4.37
CA ASP A 103 14.91 10.23 3.38
C ASP A 103 16.24 10.97 3.17
N ARG A 104 16.16 12.30 3.04
CA ARG A 104 17.31 13.20 2.87
C ARG A 104 17.07 14.44 3.73
N PHE A 105 18.06 14.85 4.50
CA PHE A 105 17.88 15.95 5.43
C PHE A 105 19.18 16.72 5.66
N ASP A 106 19.00 17.97 6.04
CA ASP A 106 20.05 18.81 6.61
C ASP A 106 19.66 19.12 8.06
N GLU A 107 20.43 18.58 9.00
CA GLU A 107 20.16 18.78 10.43
C GLU A 107 20.23 20.25 10.84
N THR A 108 20.92 21.11 10.09
CA THR A 108 21.02 22.55 10.38
C THR A 108 19.87 23.37 9.79
N SER A 109 19.05 22.77 8.91
CA SER A 109 17.95 23.46 8.26
C SER A 109 16.84 23.84 9.24
N GLY A 110 16.17 24.97 8.96
CA GLY A 110 15.08 25.48 9.79
C GLY A 110 13.90 24.52 9.89
N PHE A 111 13.54 23.86 8.78
CA PHE A 111 12.48 22.85 8.76
C PHE A 111 12.82 21.66 9.64
N PHE A 112 14.02 21.08 9.50
CA PHE A 112 14.42 19.89 10.28
C PHE A 112 14.39 20.18 11.79
N GLN A 113 14.99 21.29 12.21
CA GLN A 113 15.02 21.67 13.63
C GLN A 113 13.61 21.93 14.18
N SER A 114 12.75 22.60 13.40
CA SER A 114 11.36 22.86 13.81
C SER A 114 10.54 21.57 13.89
N ALA A 115 10.69 20.66 12.92
CA ALA A 115 10.04 19.36 12.90
C ALA A 115 10.48 18.51 14.11
N LYS A 116 11.78 18.46 14.38
CA LYS A 116 12.35 17.71 15.51
C LYS A 116 11.88 18.24 16.86
N ASN A 117 11.84 19.56 17.03
CA ASN A 117 11.38 20.20 18.27
C ASN A 117 9.87 20.03 18.49
N LEU A 118 9.10 19.90 17.40
CA LEU A 118 7.66 19.70 17.47
C LEU A 118 7.27 18.25 17.77
N ALA A 119 8.09 17.28 17.41
CA ALA A 119 7.77 15.85 17.51
C ALA A 119 7.60 15.39 18.96
N ASP A 120 6.57 14.58 19.22
CA ASP A 120 6.40 13.92 20.52
C ASP A 120 7.46 12.82 20.70
N LYS A 121 7.86 12.18 19.58
CA LYS A 121 8.89 11.16 19.55
C LYS A 121 9.78 11.31 18.32
N VAL A 122 11.07 11.09 18.49
CA VAL A 122 12.05 11.07 17.41
C VAL A 122 12.83 9.78 17.52
N THR A 123 12.90 9.02 16.43
CA THR A 123 13.73 7.81 16.36
C THR A 123 14.64 7.85 15.14
N ARG A 124 15.71 7.08 15.21
CA ARG A 124 16.62 6.87 14.07
C ARG A 124 16.16 5.66 13.26
N SER A 125 16.08 5.84 11.95
CA SER A 125 15.93 4.71 11.05
C SER A 125 17.29 3.99 10.94
N GLN A 126 17.28 2.69 10.62
CA GLN A 126 18.53 1.94 10.49
C GLN A 126 19.50 2.54 9.44
N GLY A 127 18.97 3.18 8.40
CA GLY A 127 19.78 3.81 7.35
C GLY A 127 20.43 5.13 7.79
N GLY A 128 20.21 5.56 9.03
CA GLY A 128 20.65 6.86 9.53
C GLY A 128 19.67 8.00 9.20
N GLY A 129 18.45 7.68 8.74
CA GLY A 129 17.34 8.63 8.61
C GLY A 129 16.68 8.93 9.96
N TYR A 130 15.66 9.78 9.94
CA TYR A 130 14.83 10.07 11.11
C TYR A 130 13.38 9.71 10.83
N HIS A 131 12.73 9.07 11.80
CA HIS A 131 11.27 9.06 11.87
C HIS A 131 10.86 9.99 13.00
N MET A 132 9.99 10.95 12.70
CA MET A 132 9.46 11.88 13.69
C MET A 132 7.95 11.66 13.80
N PHE A 133 7.47 11.47 15.02
CA PHE A 133 6.09 11.08 15.31
C PHE A 133 5.34 12.21 16.01
N TYR A 134 4.09 12.41 15.59
CA TYR A 134 3.21 13.47 16.07
C TYR A 134 1.82 12.90 16.34
N GLY A 135 1.17 13.37 17.40
CA GLY A 135 -0.27 13.17 17.58
C GLY A 135 -1.07 14.15 16.74
N ILE A 136 -2.07 13.66 16.01
CA ILE A 136 -3.06 14.52 15.34
C ILE A 136 -4.49 14.08 15.65
N ASN A 137 -5.38 15.05 15.78
CA ASN A 137 -6.81 14.81 15.76
C ASN A 137 -7.26 14.77 14.30
N LYS A 138 -7.62 13.59 13.78
CA LYS A 138 -7.92 13.38 12.35
C LYS A 138 -9.07 14.26 11.84
N ASP A 139 -10.13 14.43 12.64
CA ASP A 139 -11.29 15.25 12.27
C ASP A 139 -10.92 16.73 12.14
N THR A 140 -10.08 17.22 13.05
CA THR A 140 -9.56 18.60 13.04
C THR A 140 -8.51 18.78 11.94
N ALA A 141 -7.69 17.77 11.67
CA ALA A 141 -6.63 17.79 10.68
C ALA A 141 -7.15 17.76 9.24
N ALA A 142 -8.26 17.07 8.98
CA ALA A 142 -8.82 16.89 7.64
C ALA A 142 -8.98 18.20 6.84
N PRO A 143 -9.69 19.24 7.34
CA PRO A 143 -9.84 20.49 6.58
C PRO A 143 -8.51 21.23 6.38
N PHE A 144 -7.61 21.21 7.38
CA PHE A 144 -6.29 21.84 7.27
C PHE A 144 -5.43 21.15 6.21
N PHE A 145 -5.35 19.82 6.26
CA PHE A 145 -4.52 19.03 5.35
C PHE A 145 -5.08 19.01 3.92
N ASP A 146 -6.41 19.05 3.74
CA ASP A 146 -7.00 19.19 2.40
C ASP A 146 -6.64 20.54 1.77
N SER A 147 -6.61 21.62 2.58
CA SER A 147 -6.28 22.98 2.09
C SER A 147 -4.86 23.12 1.53
N ILE A 148 -3.94 22.24 1.94
CA ILE A 148 -2.58 22.15 1.42
C ILE A 148 -2.36 20.92 0.56
N ASN A 149 -3.44 20.26 0.11
CA ASN A 149 -3.38 19.07 -0.75
C ASN A 149 -2.58 17.89 -0.17
N LEU A 150 -2.51 17.76 1.16
CA LEU A 150 -1.76 16.70 1.83
C LEU A 150 -2.59 15.41 2.00
N LEU A 151 -3.92 15.52 2.05
CA LEU A 151 -4.78 14.34 2.14
C LEU A 151 -4.55 13.42 0.94
N ALA A 152 -4.59 12.12 1.21
CA ALA A 152 -4.71 11.15 0.13
C ALA A 152 -6.00 11.42 -0.65
N SER A 153 -6.06 10.98 -1.92
CA SER A 153 -7.26 11.19 -2.73
C SER A 153 -8.49 10.63 -2.00
N LYS A 154 -9.69 11.17 -2.30
CA LYS A 154 -10.95 10.73 -1.67
C LYS A 154 -11.14 9.20 -1.70
N ALA A 155 -10.46 8.56 -2.66
CA ALA A 155 -10.50 7.16 -2.93
C ALA A 155 -9.47 6.27 -2.26
N ALA A 156 -8.42 6.87 -1.73
CA ALA A 156 -7.40 6.13 -1.03
C ALA A 156 -7.96 5.62 0.30
N LYS A 157 -7.65 4.38 0.66
CA LYS A 157 -7.95 3.82 1.99
C LYS A 157 -7.08 4.43 3.10
N SER A 158 -6.29 5.45 2.77
CA SER A 158 -5.33 6.12 3.64
C SER A 158 -5.76 7.55 3.95
N PHE A 159 -5.37 8.07 5.11
CA PHE A 159 -5.59 9.49 5.42
C PHE A 159 -4.51 10.38 4.79
N VAL A 160 -3.23 10.09 5.07
CA VAL A 160 -2.08 10.77 4.46
C VAL A 160 -1.06 9.71 4.03
N CYS A 161 -0.69 9.72 2.75
CA CYS A 161 0.37 8.88 2.18
C CYS A 161 1.03 9.65 1.04
N SER A 162 1.92 10.57 1.39
CA SER A 162 2.60 11.44 0.42
C SER A 162 4.09 11.21 0.50
N THR A 163 4.71 10.84 -0.61
CA THR A 163 6.13 10.43 -0.64
C THR A 163 6.95 11.33 -1.55
N GLY A 164 8.22 11.55 -1.18
CA GLY A 164 9.21 12.26 -1.98
C GLY A 164 9.08 13.77 -1.94
N ASN A 165 8.45 14.32 -0.91
CA ASN A 165 8.19 15.74 -0.77
C ASN A 165 9.50 16.47 -0.46
N THR A 166 9.84 17.48 -1.27
CA THR A 166 11.05 18.27 -1.08
C THR A 166 10.68 19.64 -0.51
N THR A 167 11.41 20.11 0.50
CA THR A 167 11.19 21.45 1.06
C THR A 167 11.45 22.53 0.03
N LEU A 168 10.83 23.71 0.19
CA LEU A 168 10.98 24.86 -0.73
C LEU A 168 12.43 25.30 -0.93
N ASP A 169 13.27 25.15 0.10
CA ASP A 169 14.71 25.43 0.05
C ASP A 169 15.56 24.27 -0.52
N GLY A 170 14.94 23.12 -0.83
CA GLY A 170 15.60 21.92 -1.33
C GLY A 170 16.40 21.12 -0.30
N ALA A 171 16.51 21.60 0.94
CA ALA A 171 17.41 21.04 1.96
C ALA A 171 16.96 19.65 2.44
N ASN A 172 15.65 19.38 2.45
CA ASN A 172 15.09 18.14 2.96
C ASN A 172 14.19 17.47 1.91
N LYS A 173 14.15 16.13 1.96
CA LYS A 173 13.21 15.26 1.26
C LYS A 173 12.60 14.30 2.27
N VAL A 174 11.27 14.29 2.34
CA VAL A 174 10.51 13.56 3.35
C VAL A 174 9.27 12.88 2.79
N ASP A 175 8.85 11.83 3.49
CA ASP A 175 7.56 11.19 3.31
C ASP A 175 6.64 11.49 4.50
N PHE A 176 5.35 11.59 4.23
CA PHE A 176 4.28 11.86 5.19
C PHE A 176 3.33 10.67 5.24
N PHE A 177 3.13 10.11 6.43
CA PHE A 177 2.23 8.99 6.63
C PHE A 177 1.32 9.20 7.84
N CYS A 178 0.03 8.96 7.68
CA CYS A 178 -0.91 8.82 8.78
C CYS A 178 -2.06 7.93 8.32
N ASP A 179 -2.39 6.92 9.12
CA ASP A 179 -3.47 5.97 8.83
C ASP A 179 -3.43 5.50 7.36
N ALA A 180 -2.29 4.95 6.96
CA ALA A 180 -1.92 4.70 5.57
C ALA A 180 -1.72 3.22 5.21
N ARG A 181 -2.02 2.30 6.15
CA ARG A 181 -1.66 0.87 6.06
C ARG A 181 -0.17 0.66 5.76
N HIS A 182 0.62 1.61 6.23
CA HIS A 182 2.05 1.69 5.94
C HIS A 182 2.85 1.07 7.08
N PHE A 183 3.89 0.30 6.72
CA PHE A 183 4.77 -0.33 7.69
C PHE A 183 5.95 0.59 7.98
N ILE A 184 6.06 1.04 9.22
CA ILE A 184 7.19 1.86 9.67
C ILE A 184 8.16 0.94 10.41
N TYR A 185 9.31 0.69 9.78
CA TYR A 185 10.36 -0.13 10.35
C TYR A 185 11.18 0.67 11.35
N GLU A 186 10.97 0.42 12.63
CA GLU A 186 11.71 1.06 13.71
C GLU A 186 13.01 0.32 14.01
N TRP A 187 14.08 1.08 14.19
CA TRP A 187 15.37 0.53 14.61
C TRP A 187 15.58 0.67 16.11
N GLU A 188 15.10 1.77 16.69
CA GLU A 188 15.23 2.07 18.11
C GLU A 188 14.03 1.54 18.90
N PRO A 189 14.22 1.16 20.18
CA PRO A 189 13.13 0.73 21.04
C PRO A 189 12.06 1.81 21.21
N TRP A 190 10.79 1.39 21.14
CA TRP A 190 9.68 2.28 21.37
C TRP A 190 9.41 2.49 22.86
N ASP A 191 9.69 3.69 23.38
CA ASP A 191 9.26 4.08 24.73
C ASP A 191 7.75 4.38 24.78
N ASN A 192 6.98 3.48 25.41
CA ASN A 192 5.54 3.59 25.64
C ASN A 192 5.15 4.56 26.78
N SER A 193 6.10 5.05 27.56
CA SER A 193 5.82 6.05 28.61
C SER A 193 5.58 7.46 28.04
N VAL A 194 6.06 7.69 26.82
CA VAL A 194 5.85 8.94 26.08
C VAL A 194 4.59 8.81 25.23
N GLY A 195 3.51 9.43 25.67
CA GLY A 195 2.26 9.56 24.90
C GLY A 195 2.36 10.63 23.80
N LEU A 196 1.23 10.90 23.15
CA LEU A 196 1.14 11.94 22.12
C LEU A 196 0.43 13.18 22.62
N THR A 197 0.73 14.33 22.03
CA THR A 197 -0.02 15.56 22.25
C THR A 197 -0.59 16.05 20.93
N ASP A 198 -1.71 16.78 20.96
CA ASP A 198 -2.33 17.24 19.73
C ASP A 198 -1.46 18.32 19.06
N LYS A 199 -0.78 17.94 17.98
CA LYS A 199 0.08 18.82 17.17
C LYS A 199 -0.60 19.29 15.89
N THR A 200 -1.89 19.03 15.70
CA THR A 200 -2.59 19.21 14.41
C THR A 200 -2.32 20.59 13.77
N GLN A 201 -2.56 21.67 14.52
CA GLN A 201 -2.37 23.02 14.02
C GLN A 201 -0.89 23.37 13.75
N GLN A 202 -0.01 22.98 14.66
CA GLN A 202 1.42 23.29 14.58
C GLN A 202 2.07 22.54 13.41
N LEU A 203 1.70 21.28 13.21
CA LEU A 203 2.16 20.43 12.13
C LEU A 203 1.63 20.93 10.77
N TYR A 204 0.36 21.32 10.70
CA TYR A 204 -0.19 21.95 9.50
C TYR A 204 0.60 23.21 9.10
N THR A 205 0.83 24.13 10.05
CA THR A 205 1.58 25.36 9.78
C THR A 205 3.00 25.03 9.30
N LEU A 206 3.68 24.11 10.00
CA LEU A 206 5.03 23.68 9.63
C LEU A 206 5.09 23.13 8.20
N ILE A 207 4.15 22.27 7.79
CA ILE A 207 4.13 21.70 6.44
C ILE A 207 3.77 22.78 5.41
N LYS A 208 2.75 23.59 5.68
CA LYS A 208 2.30 24.67 4.80
C LYS A 208 3.42 25.64 4.46
N ASP A 209 4.20 26.04 5.45
CA ASP A 209 5.24 27.06 5.29
C ASP A 209 6.49 26.54 4.56
N ASN A 210 6.68 25.22 4.49
CA ASN A 210 7.90 24.59 3.97
C ASN A 210 7.71 23.77 2.69
N PHE A 211 6.47 23.55 2.23
CA PHE A 211 6.18 22.72 1.05
C PHE A 211 5.13 23.33 0.13
N THR A 212 5.28 23.10 -1.17
CA THR A 212 4.18 23.21 -2.14
C THR A 212 3.80 21.80 -2.56
N LEU A 213 2.72 21.28 -1.97
CA LEU A 213 2.25 19.93 -2.27
C LEU A 213 1.29 19.97 -3.45
N THR A 214 1.50 19.05 -4.37
CA THR A 214 0.50 18.75 -5.39
C THR A 214 -0.47 17.75 -4.79
N ARG A 215 -1.77 17.93 -5.07
CA ARG A 215 -2.76 16.92 -4.71
C ARG A 215 -2.28 15.60 -5.28
N PRO A 216 -2.15 14.53 -4.47
CA PRO A 216 -1.88 13.21 -5.00
C PRO A 216 -2.84 13.01 -6.16
N ILE A 217 -2.30 12.82 -7.37
CA ILE A 217 -3.12 12.79 -8.59
C ILE A 217 -4.31 11.89 -8.29
N GLU A 218 -5.53 12.39 -8.54
CA GLU A 218 -6.70 11.55 -8.74
C GLU A 218 -6.48 10.73 -10.02
N THR A 219 -5.44 9.88 -10.00
CA THR A 219 -5.50 8.63 -10.72
C THR A 219 -6.76 8.01 -10.16
N GLY A 220 -7.77 7.77 -11.00
CA GLY A 220 -9.14 7.43 -10.62
C GLY A 220 -9.28 6.10 -9.87
N TRP A 221 -8.55 5.94 -8.77
CA TRP A 221 -9.11 5.50 -7.52
C TRP A 221 -10.32 6.41 -7.32
N THR A 222 -11.51 5.89 -7.55
CA THR A 222 -12.71 6.29 -6.86
C THR A 222 -12.82 5.35 -5.68
N SER A 223 -12.94 5.87 -4.46
CA SER A 223 -13.59 5.14 -3.38
C SER A 223 -15.00 5.06 -3.89
N MET A 224 -15.32 3.95 -4.52
CA MET A 224 -16.67 3.47 -4.36
C MET A 224 -16.79 3.25 -2.86
N GLU A 225 -17.56 4.14 -2.22
CA GLU A 225 -18.30 3.79 -1.02
C GLU A 225 -18.64 2.30 -1.13
N HIS A 226 -18.18 1.51 -0.16
CA HIS A 226 -18.78 0.21 0.05
C HIS A 226 -20.23 0.49 0.47
N ARG A 227 -21.11 0.72 -0.50
CA ARG A 227 -22.42 0.10 -0.43
C ARG A 227 -22.10 -1.38 -0.29
N ALA A 228 -22.46 -1.91 0.86
CA ALA A 228 -22.47 -3.33 1.11
C ALA A 228 -23.30 -4.00 0.00
N MET A 229 -22.64 -4.41 -1.08
CA MET A 229 -23.15 -5.37 -2.04
C MET A 229 -22.06 -6.41 -2.15
N GLY A 230 -22.28 -7.52 -1.44
CA GLY A 230 -21.32 -8.61 -1.31
C GLY A 230 -20.95 -9.25 -2.64
N ARG A 231 -19.90 -8.73 -3.29
CA ARG A 231 -19.11 -9.51 -4.23
C ARG A 231 -17.75 -9.81 -3.60
N ALA A 232 -17.42 -11.10 -3.59
CA ALA A 232 -16.17 -11.63 -3.08
C ALA A 232 -14.97 -11.01 -3.82
N PRO A 233 -13.79 -10.89 -3.17
CA PRO A 233 -12.56 -10.50 -3.87
C PRO A 233 -12.33 -11.42 -5.07
N VAL A 234 -11.84 -10.86 -6.18
CA VAL A 234 -11.49 -11.63 -7.39
C VAL A 234 -10.33 -12.56 -7.03
N LEU A 235 -10.68 -13.77 -6.64
CA LEU A 235 -9.77 -14.89 -6.47
C LEU A 235 -9.63 -15.53 -7.85
N PHE A 236 -8.53 -15.26 -8.54
CA PHE A 236 -8.22 -16.00 -9.76
C PHE A 236 -8.15 -17.49 -9.42
N GLN A 237 -9.08 -18.26 -9.97
CA GLN A 237 -8.98 -19.71 -9.99
C GLN A 237 -8.12 -20.05 -11.20
N PRO A 238 -7.00 -20.79 -11.05
CA PRO A 238 -6.19 -21.17 -12.19
C PRO A 238 -7.01 -22.00 -13.18
N LYS A 239 -7.40 -21.40 -14.31
CA LYS A 239 -7.98 -22.09 -15.46
C LYS A 239 -6.90 -22.30 -16.51
N ASP A 240 -6.88 -23.50 -17.08
CA ASP A 240 -6.05 -23.81 -18.25
C ASP A 240 -6.71 -23.30 -19.54
N GLU A 241 -5.98 -23.37 -20.64
CA GLU A 241 -6.41 -22.88 -21.95
C GLU A 241 -7.74 -23.51 -22.41
N ASN A 242 -7.91 -24.82 -22.22
CA ASN A 242 -9.12 -25.53 -22.64
C ASN A 242 -10.35 -25.07 -21.84
N ALA A 243 -10.19 -24.89 -20.52
CA ALA A 243 -11.24 -24.37 -19.66
C ALA A 243 -11.63 -22.91 -19.98
N LEU A 244 -10.70 -22.10 -20.50
CA LEU A 244 -11.00 -20.75 -20.98
C LEU A 244 -11.74 -20.77 -22.31
N LEU A 245 -11.29 -21.60 -23.25
CA LEU A 245 -11.91 -21.74 -24.56
C LEU A 245 -13.38 -22.15 -24.44
N GLU A 246 -13.76 -23.07 -23.55
CA GLU A 246 -15.16 -23.48 -23.32
C GLU A 246 -16.12 -22.32 -22.97
N LEU A 247 -15.60 -21.24 -22.41
CA LEU A 247 -16.37 -20.06 -22.00
C LEU A 247 -16.42 -18.96 -23.08
N MET A 248 -15.70 -19.13 -24.19
CA MET A 248 -15.57 -18.15 -25.27
C MET A 248 -16.47 -18.48 -26.46
N ASN A 249 -17.09 -17.44 -27.04
CA ASN A 249 -17.73 -17.52 -28.35
C ASN A 249 -16.70 -17.54 -29.51
N SER A 250 -17.15 -17.70 -30.76
CA SER A 250 -16.26 -17.79 -31.93
C SER A 250 -15.34 -16.57 -32.10
N ALA A 251 -15.89 -15.36 -31.97
CA ALA A 251 -15.13 -14.11 -32.09
C ALA A 251 -14.08 -13.97 -30.98
N GLN A 252 -14.45 -14.34 -29.75
CA GLN A 252 -13.56 -14.32 -28.59
C GLN A 252 -12.42 -15.34 -28.72
N ARG A 253 -12.67 -16.52 -29.31
CA ARG A 253 -11.62 -17.53 -29.56
C ARG A 253 -10.60 -17.06 -30.58
N GLU A 254 -11.07 -16.42 -31.67
CA GLU A 254 -10.19 -15.84 -32.68
C GLU A 254 -9.31 -14.73 -32.09
N ILE A 255 -9.88 -13.86 -31.27
CA ILE A 255 -9.13 -12.82 -30.56
C ILE A 255 -8.17 -13.40 -29.51
N PHE A 256 -8.57 -14.48 -28.84
CA PHE A 256 -7.71 -15.18 -27.88
C PHE A 256 -6.51 -15.84 -28.56
N ASP A 257 -6.67 -16.37 -29.78
CA ASP A 257 -5.56 -16.87 -30.59
C ASP A 257 -4.59 -15.76 -31.00
N ASP A 258 -5.11 -14.59 -31.41
CA ASP A 258 -4.27 -13.42 -31.70
C ASP A 258 -3.53 -12.90 -30.46
N LEU A 259 -4.20 -12.85 -29.30
CA LEU A 259 -3.61 -12.44 -28.02
C LEU A 259 -2.38 -13.27 -27.65
N LYS A 260 -2.39 -14.59 -27.92
CA LYS A 260 -1.25 -15.48 -27.65
C LYS A 260 -0.01 -15.14 -28.50
N THR A 261 -0.16 -14.39 -29.58
CA THR A 261 0.98 -13.91 -30.39
C THR A 261 1.66 -12.66 -29.80
N LEU A 262 0.99 -11.97 -28.87
CA LEU A 262 1.51 -10.79 -28.19
C LEU A 262 2.39 -11.18 -27.00
N SER A 263 3.57 -10.58 -26.90
CA SER A 263 4.47 -10.82 -25.76
C SER A 263 3.93 -10.17 -24.48
N PRO A 264 3.86 -10.91 -23.35
CA PRO A 264 3.57 -10.33 -22.04
C PRO A 264 4.73 -9.48 -21.49
N ASP A 265 5.95 -9.67 -22.01
CA ASP A 265 7.12 -8.84 -21.67
C ASP A 265 7.12 -7.54 -22.48
N CYS A 266 6.24 -6.63 -22.08
CA CYS A 266 6.08 -5.31 -22.67
C CYS A 266 6.20 -4.22 -21.59
N THR A 267 6.16 -2.95 -22.01
CA THR A 267 6.14 -1.85 -21.06
C THR A 267 4.87 -1.89 -20.20
N ARG A 268 4.92 -1.31 -19.01
CA ARG A 268 3.75 -1.24 -18.11
C ARG A 268 2.52 -0.58 -18.78
N GLU A 269 2.77 0.41 -19.64
CA GLU A 269 1.71 1.12 -20.36
C GLU A 269 1.07 0.23 -21.44
N GLU A 270 1.88 -0.50 -22.20
CA GLU A 270 1.40 -1.47 -23.19
C GLU A 270 0.64 -2.63 -22.52
N TRP A 271 1.18 -3.17 -21.42
CA TRP A 271 0.54 -4.24 -20.66
C TRP A 271 -0.84 -3.83 -20.13
N PHE A 272 -0.95 -2.61 -19.60
CA PHE A 272 -2.24 -2.05 -19.16
C PHE A 272 -3.20 -1.80 -20.33
N SER A 273 -2.69 -1.31 -21.47
CA SER A 273 -3.47 -1.08 -22.68
C SER A 273 -4.03 -2.38 -23.27
N ILE A 274 -3.23 -3.44 -23.32
CA ILE A 274 -3.65 -4.78 -23.73
C ILE A 274 -4.71 -5.32 -22.76
N GLY A 275 -4.51 -5.11 -21.45
CA GLY A 275 -5.51 -5.45 -20.43
C GLY A 275 -6.86 -4.75 -20.63
N LEU A 276 -6.88 -3.45 -20.99
CA LEU A 276 -8.12 -2.76 -21.36
C LEU A 276 -8.77 -3.36 -22.61
N ASN A 277 -7.99 -3.73 -23.63
CA ASN A 277 -8.53 -4.38 -24.82
C ASN A 277 -9.14 -5.76 -24.47
N ILE A 278 -8.49 -6.54 -23.60
CA ILE A 278 -9.00 -7.82 -23.09
C ILE A 278 -10.33 -7.61 -22.37
N TRP A 279 -10.45 -6.56 -21.55
CA TRP A 279 -11.70 -6.23 -20.89
C TRP A 279 -12.85 -5.94 -21.86
N HIS A 280 -12.60 -5.16 -22.92
CA HIS A 280 -13.64 -4.86 -23.93
C HIS A 280 -14.13 -6.11 -24.67
N VAL A 281 -13.28 -7.13 -24.83
CA VAL A 281 -13.61 -8.37 -25.56
C VAL A 281 -14.24 -9.43 -24.66
N PHE A 282 -13.74 -9.59 -23.44
CA PHE A 282 -14.05 -10.72 -22.56
C PHE A 282 -14.85 -10.32 -21.31
N GLY A 283 -15.02 -9.02 -21.03
CA GLY A 283 -15.76 -8.51 -19.87
C GLY A 283 -15.11 -8.83 -18.52
N ASP A 284 -15.81 -8.50 -17.43
CA ASP A 284 -15.31 -8.66 -16.05
C ASP A 284 -15.05 -10.12 -15.68
N ASP A 285 -16.02 -11.00 -16.02
CA ASP A 285 -16.09 -12.36 -15.50
C ASP A 285 -15.08 -13.32 -16.16
N LEU A 286 -14.89 -13.20 -17.48
CA LEU A 286 -13.94 -14.04 -18.23
C LEU A 286 -12.59 -13.32 -18.47
N GLY A 287 -12.61 -11.99 -18.62
CA GLY A 287 -11.41 -11.22 -18.96
C GLY A 287 -10.31 -11.30 -17.90
N GLY A 288 -10.66 -11.52 -16.63
CA GLY A 288 -9.66 -11.64 -15.58
C GLY A 288 -8.81 -12.90 -15.72
N ASP A 289 -9.46 -14.02 -16.02
CA ASP A 289 -8.77 -15.28 -16.22
C ASP A 289 -7.93 -15.24 -17.52
N VAL A 290 -8.43 -14.56 -18.57
CA VAL A 290 -7.70 -14.34 -19.83
C VAL A 290 -6.49 -13.43 -19.65
N PHE A 291 -6.65 -12.31 -18.93
CA PHE A 291 -5.57 -11.36 -18.65
C PHE A 291 -4.46 -12.01 -17.82
N ARG A 292 -4.85 -12.82 -16.82
CA ARG A 292 -3.91 -13.62 -16.05
C ARG A 292 -3.19 -14.64 -16.93
N PHE A 293 -3.92 -15.44 -17.71
CA PHE A 293 -3.36 -16.46 -18.60
C PHE A 293 -2.33 -15.87 -19.56
N TRP A 294 -2.64 -14.73 -20.18
CA TRP A 294 -1.72 -14.05 -21.08
C TRP A 294 -0.51 -13.46 -20.35
N SER A 295 -0.70 -12.90 -19.15
CA SER A 295 0.38 -12.25 -18.39
C SER A 295 1.33 -13.23 -17.71
N GLU A 296 0.85 -14.41 -17.32
CA GLU A 296 1.56 -15.40 -16.49
C GLU A 296 2.91 -15.89 -17.06
N PRO A 297 3.07 -16.09 -18.38
CA PRO A 297 4.36 -16.47 -18.98
C PRO A 297 5.43 -15.37 -18.99
N GLY A 298 5.08 -14.11 -18.67
CA GLY A 298 6.01 -12.98 -18.71
C GLY A 298 7.05 -12.99 -17.57
N HIS A 299 8.28 -12.57 -17.87
CA HIS A 299 9.40 -12.55 -16.92
C HIS A 299 9.19 -11.60 -15.74
N SER A 300 8.36 -10.56 -15.92
CA SER A 300 8.02 -9.56 -14.89
C SER A 300 6.69 -9.84 -14.19
N TYR A 301 6.06 -10.98 -14.47
CA TYR A 301 4.76 -11.34 -13.92
C TYR A 301 4.79 -11.49 -12.40
N VAL A 302 3.88 -10.79 -11.73
CA VAL A 302 3.62 -10.93 -10.30
C VAL A 302 2.11 -11.16 -10.12
N PRO A 303 1.66 -12.28 -9.55
CA PRO A 303 0.23 -12.60 -9.43
C PRO A 303 -0.60 -11.50 -8.77
N GLN A 304 -0.08 -10.90 -7.68
CA GLN A 304 -0.74 -9.78 -7.01
C GLN A 304 -0.76 -8.52 -7.88
N GLY A 305 0.31 -8.24 -8.62
CA GLY A 305 0.37 -7.13 -9.56
C GLY A 305 -0.64 -7.28 -10.71
N CYS A 306 -0.82 -8.50 -11.20
CA CYS A 306 -1.84 -8.87 -12.18
C CYS A 306 -3.26 -8.68 -11.63
N ALA A 307 -3.56 -9.19 -10.42
CA ALA A 307 -4.88 -9.03 -9.79
C ALA A 307 -5.24 -7.57 -9.55
N VAL A 308 -4.33 -6.81 -8.94
CA VAL A 308 -4.54 -5.38 -8.68
C VAL A 308 -4.69 -4.61 -9.99
N THR A 309 -3.95 -4.99 -11.03
CA THR A 309 -4.09 -4.33 -12.33
C THR A 309 -5.40 -4.69 -13.03
N TRP A 310 -5.85 -5.93 -12.92
CA TRP A 310 -7.16 -6.33 -13.45
C TRP A 310 -8.32 -5.61 -12.76
N GLU A 311 -8.28 -5.46 -11.44
CA GLU A 311 -9.25 -4.64 -10.70
C GLU A 311 -9.27 -3.19 -11.21
N ASN A 312 -8.10 -2.61 -11.52
CA ASN A 312 -8.00 -1.28 -12.12
C ASN A 312 -8.56 -1.23 -13.56
N ILE A 313 -8.39 -2.31 -14.33
CA ILE A 313 -8.92 -2.44 -15.69
C ILE A 313 -10.44 -2.55 -15.65
N ILE A 314 -11.04 -3.35 -14.75
CA ILE A 314 -12.50 -3.44 -14.57
C ILE A 314 -13.11 -2.06 -14.30
N VAL A 315 -12.46 -1.27 -13.44
CA VAL A 315 -12.95 0.08 -13.08
C VAL A 315 -12.83 1.07 -14.26
N ARG A 316 -11.77 0.97 -15.05
CA ARG A 316 -11.49 1.94 -16.14
C ARG A 316 -12.11 1.54 -17.47
N GLY A 317 -12.24 0.25 -17.74
CA GLY A 317 -12.75 -0.36 -18.96
C GLY A 317 -14.00 0.34 -19.52
N PRO A 318 -15.08 0.51 -18.73
CA PRO A 318 -16.33 1.12 -19.21
C PRO A 318 -16.18 2.55 -19.74
N ASN A 319 -15.16 3.28 -19.29
CA ASN A 319 -14.89 4.67 -19.69
C ASN A 319 -13.79 4.78 -20.76
N THR A 320 -13.42 3.66 -21.38
CA THR A 320 -12.42 3.58 -22.43
C THR A 320 -13.03 2.94 -23.68
N ARG A 321 -12.25 2.85 -24.76
CA ARG A 321 -12.64 2.17 -26.00
C ARG A 321 -11.64 1.08 -26.33
N LEU A 322 -12.10 0.06 -27.04
CA LEU A 322 -11.22 -0.92 -27.68
C LEU A 322 -10.31 -0.19 -28.67
N ASN A 323 -9.00 -0.22 -28.43
CA ASN A 323 -8.02 0.48 -29.27
C ASN A 323 -7.33 -0.46 -30.27
N ASN A 324 -7.51 -1.78 -30.13
CA ASN A 324 -7.05 -2.77 -31.10
C ASN A 324 -8.07 -2.87 -32.26
N ARG A 325 -7.73 -2.24 -33.40
CA ARG A 325 -8.60 -2.22 -34.59
C ARG A 325 -8.85 -3.59 -35.21
N GLY A 326 -7.92 -4.54 -35.05
CA GLY A 326 -8.11 -5.91 -35.51
C GLY A 326 -9.17 -6.64 -34.70
N TRP A 327 -9.12 -6.53 -33.38
CA TRP A 327 -10.12 -7.12 -32.49
C TRP A 327 -11.48 -6.45 -32.64
N ASP A 328 -11.50 -5.13 -32.87
CA ASP A 328 -12.71 -4.36 -33.15
C ASP A 328 -13.40 -4.87 -34.44
N ALA A 329 -12.63 -5.09 -35.51
CA ALA A 329 -13.14 -5.67 -36.76
C ALA A 329 -13.73 -7.08 -36.56
N ILE A 330 -13.04 -7.97 -35.83
CA ILE A 330 -13.53 -9.33 -35.53
C ILE A 330 -14.85 -9.30 -34.76
N LEU A 331 -14.99 -8.39 -33.78
CA LEU A 331 -16.24 -8.23 -33.04
C LEU A 331 -17.37 -7.66 -33.91
N HIS A 332 -17.06 -6.72 -34.81
CA HIS A 332 -18.05 -6.07 -35.67
C HIS A 332 -18.47 -6.90 -36.89
N GLU A 333 -17.59 -7.72 -37.46
CA GLU A 333 -17.93 -8.68 -38.52
C GLU A 333 -18.88 -9.78 -37.99
N ASN A 334 -18.68 -10.22 -36.75
CA ASN A 334 -19.54 -11.19 -36.07
C ASN A 334 -20.84 -10.61 -35.47
N MET A 335 -21.08 -9.28 -35.57
CA MET A 335 -22.35 -8.64 -35.21
C MET A 335 -23.39 -8.60 -36.37
N THR A 336 -23.12 -9.26 -37.49
CA THR A 336 -24.10 -9.40 -38.56
C THR A 336 -25.05 -10.58 -38.34
N SER A 337 -26.21 -10.29 -37.72
CA SER A 337 -27.55 -10.82 -38.03
C SER A 337 -28.43 -10.96 -36.79
N ALA A 338 -29.05 -9.86 -36.38
CA ALA A 338 -30.34 -9.90 -35.69
C ALA A 338 -31.17 -8.69 -36.15
N PHE A 339 -31.65 -8.76 -37.40
CA PHE A 339 -32.90 -8.14 -37.81
C PHE A 339 -33.94 -9.25 -37.97
#